data_AF-A0A6A8GKL4-F1
#
_entry.id   AF-A0A6A8GKL4-F1
#
_cell.length_a   1.000
_cell.length_b   1.000
_cell.length_c   1.000
_cell.angle_alpha   90.00
_cell.angle_beta   90.00
_cell.angle_gamma   90.00
#
_symmetry.space_group_name_H-M   'P 1'
#
loop_
_entity.id
_entity.type
_entity.pdbx_description
1 polymer ?
#
loop_
_entity_poly.entity_id
_entity_poly.type
_entity_poly.pdbx_seq_one_letter_code
_entity_poly.pdbx_strand_id
1 'polypeptide(L)'
;MPLHTRIYRELTEPELRLATAIGLVSALLTVPLSWRTVTDESLVAGGTVSGGVFIVAGFLVGYLYYGRPTSRRRASTRTGLAASIGVVVVYLATMFSTLTVSSLRTALFTVVGTPIAIVLGVAIVVLFVRVAAFIGDRLAAVRSWRTEVKDTTNEDWRGTSGSKWPKYVVLYVFVVPVTAGYFFGLRPQSGVGILFGVLLLLVTYIAAILLLVAVYKDAKQLYENNSPWVPNVVAYVGAPVAAFMLGYYAAVLNAWDAPVETLSFLGVCWLAATFYLLDRKRSVGAV
;
A
#
# COMPACT_ATOMS: atom_id res chain seq x y z
N MET A 1 22.93 -16.58 -29.11
CA MET A 1 23.32 -15.56 -28.11
C MET A 1 23.04 -16.14 -26.73
N PRO A 2 24.01 -16.21 -25.81
CA PRO A 2 23.85 -16.99 -24.58
C PRO A 2 22.94 -16.30 -23.55
N LEU A 3 22.20 -17.10 -22.77
CA LEU A 3 21.18 -16.65 -21.81
C LEU A 3 21.74 -15.65 -20.77
N HIS A 4 22.97 -15.86 -20.30
CA HIS A 4 23.62 -14.99 -19.31
C HIS A 4 23.80 -13.55 -19.82
N THR A 5 24.11 -13.36 -21.11
CA THR A 5 24.35 -12.04 -21.70
C THR A 5 23.05 -11.28 -21.91
N ARG A 6 21.95 -12.01 -22.18
CA ARG A 6 20.61 -11.43 -22.26
C ARG A 6 20.11 -10.96 -20.89
N ILE A 7 20.30 -11.79 -19.86
CA ILE A 7 19.96 -11.48 -18.47
C ILE A 7 20.79 -10.28 -17.98
N TYR A 8 22.10 -10.29 -18.20
CA TYR A 8 22.98 -9.20 -17.78
C TYR A 8 22.61 -7.87 -18.44
N ARG A 9 22.37 -7.88 -19.76
CA ARG A 9 21.97 -6.69 -20.52
C ARG A 9 20.61 -6.17 -20.08
N GLU A 10 19.65 -7.05 -19.81
CA GLU A 10 18.37 -6.65 -19.20
C GLU A 10 18.63 -6.02 -17.83
N LEU A 11 19.39 -6.66 -16.93
CA LEU A 11 19.70 -6.13 -15.59
C LEU A 11 20.46 -4.79 -15.59
N THR A 12 21.28 -4.52 -16.61
CA THR A 12 22.06 -3.27 -16.71
C THR A 12 21.43 -2.18 -17.57
N GLU A 13 20.23 -2.38 -18.13
CA GLU A 13 19.47 -1.34 -18.83
C GLU A 13 19.41 -0.07 -17.96
N PRO A 14 20.01 1.06 -18.40
CA PRO A 14 20.13 2.27 -17.58
C PRO A 14 18.79 2.74 -17.03
N GLU A 15 17.75 2.57 -17.83
CA GLU A 15 16.37 2.92 -17.50
C GLU A 15 15.77 2.11 -16.35
N LEU A 16 16.25 0.89 -16.08
CA LEU A 16 15.67 -0.02 -15.08
C LEU A 16 16.58 -0.28 -13.89
N ARG A 17 17.81 0.26 -13.89
CA ARG A 17 18.75 0.17 -12.75
C ARG A 17 18.15 0.69 -11.45
N LEU A 18 17.43 1.81 -11.51
CA LEU A 18 16.78 2.40 -10.34
C LEU A 18 15.69 1.47 -9.77
N ALA A 19 14.85 0.89 -10.63
CA ALA A 19 13.84 -0.09 -10.23
C ALA A 19 14.44 -1.33 -9.55
N THR A 20 15.56 -1.84 -10.08
CA THR A 20 16.31 -2.95 -9.46
C THR A 20 16.92 -2.56 -8.12
N ALA A 21 17.55 -1.38 -8.03
CA ALA A 21 18.15 -0.87 -6.80
C ALA A 21 17.12 -0.69 -5.68
N ILE A 22 15.95 -0.12 -5.99
CA ILE A 22 14.83 0.00 -5.04
C ILE A 22 14.39 -1.38 -4.55
N GLY A 23 14.32 -2.37 -5.44
CA GLY A 23 13.98 -3.75 -5.07
C GLY A 23 15.03 -4.40 -4.17
N LEU A 24 16.32 -4.20 -4.45
CA LEU A 24 17.41 -4.73 -3.62
C LEU A 24 17.47 -4.09 -2.24
N VAL A 25 17.28 -2.77 -2.15
CA VAL A 25 17.18 -2.07 -0.86
C VAL A 25 15.98 -2.60 -0.07
N SER A 26 14.85 -2.84 -0.75
CA SER A 26 13.69 -3.47 -0.11
C SER A 26 14.02 -4.86 0.43
N ALA A 27 14.74 -5.69 -0.33
CA ALA A 27 15.17 -7.01 0.12
C ALA A 27 16.07 -6.93 1.37
N LEU A 28 17.05 -6.01 1.36
CA LEU A 28 17.98 -5.81 2.49
C LEU A 28 17.27 -5.37 3.77
N LEU A 29 16.24 -4.53 3.66
CA LEU A 29 15.45 -4.10 4.82
C LEU A 29 14.49 -5.19 5.32
N THR A 30 14.01 -6.06 4.42
CA THR A 30 13.07 -7.14 4.77
C THR A 30 13.68 -8.13 5.75
N VAL A 31 14.96 -8.48 5.57
CA VAL A 31 15.66 -9.49 6.38
C VAL A 31 15.69 -9.14 7.88
N PRO A 32 16.25 -7.99 8.32
CA PRO A 32 16.27 -7.65 9.74
C PRO A 32 14.88 -7.42 10.32
N LEU A 33 13.95 -6.84 9.54
CA LEU A 33 12.57 -6.61 9.97
C LEU A 33 11.76 -7.90 10.18
N SER A 34 12.18 -9.00 9.54
CA SER A 34 11.54 -10.31 9.65
C SER A 34 12.38 -11.29 10.47
N TRP A 35 13.49 -10.86 11.08
CA TRP A 35 14.40 -11.79 11.78
C TRP A 35 13.75 -12.44 13.01
N ARG A 36 12.84 -11.73 13.68
CA ARG A 36 12.12 -12.23 14.87
C ARG A 36 11.30 -13.50 14.58
N THR A 37 10.87 -13.71 13.34
CA THR A 37 10.11 -14.90 12.94
C THR A 37 10.98 -16.10 12.63
N VAL A 38 12.27 -15.87 12.37
CA VAL A 38 13.27 -16.94 12.18
C VAL A 38 13.64 -17.57 13.53
N THR A 39 13.60 -16.79 14.61
CA THR A 39 13.95 -17.21 15.97
C THR A 39 12.80 -17.83 16.77
N ASP A 40 11.58 -17.83 16.22
CA ASP A 40 10.39 -18.35 16.91
C ASP A 40 10.14 -19.81 16.50
N GLU A 41 10.44 -20.74 17.41
CA GLU A 41 10.33 -22.19 17.19
C GLU A 41 8.88 -22.68 17.04
N SER A 42 7.89 -21.84 17.38
CA SER A 42 6.47 -22.17 17.26
C SER A 42 5.91 -21.99 15.83
N LEU A 43 6.65 -21.30 14.96
CA LEU A 43 6.24 -21.03 13.58
C LEU A 43 6.78 -22.10 12.62
N VAL A 44 5.91 -23.01 12.20
CA VAL A 44 6.22 -23.99 11.14
C VAL A 44 6.43 -23.27 9.80
N ALA A 45 7.48 -23.67 9.06
CA ALA A 45 7.80 -23.31 7.67
C ALA A 45 6.83 -22.32 6.99
N GLY A 46 7.10 -21.01 7.13
CA GLY A 46 6.27 -19.95 6.54
C GLY A 46 6.05 -18.72 7.44
N GLY A 47 6.95 -18.43 8.38
CA GLY A 47 6.85 -17.33 9.34
C GLY A 47 6.42 -15.97 8.74
N THR A 48 6.00 -15.03 9.58
CA THR A 48 5.48 -13.75 9.08
C THR A 48 6.59 -12.88 8.49
N VAL A 49 6.35 -12.34 7.29
CA VAL A 49 7.28 -11.43 6.61
C VAL A 49 6.67 -10.04 6.58
N SER A 50 7.45 -9.04 6.97
CA SER A 50 7.00 -7.65 6.96
C SER A 50 6.82 -7.15 5.53
N GLY A 51 5.57 -7.11 5.05
CA GLY A 51 5.23 -6.74 3.67
C GLY A 51 5.34 -5.24 3.36
N GLY A 52 5.48 -4.39 4.38
CA GLY A 52 5.44 -2.93 4.23
C GLY A 52 6.51 -2.38 3.30
N VAL A 53 7.71 -2.96 3.33
CA VAL A 53 8.85 -2.52 2.50
C VAL A 53 8.57 -2.72 1.01
N PHE A 54 7.89 -3.81 0.63
CA PHE A 54 7.52 -4.09 -0.77
C PHE A 54 6.51 -3.09 -1.31
N ILE A 55 5.55 -2.69 -0.46
CA ILE A 55 4.53 -1.71 -0.83
C ILE A 55 5.20 -0.35 -1.07
N VAL A 56 6.11 0.08 -0.19
CA VAL A 56 6.87 1.33 -0.36
C VAL A 56 7.72 1.29 -1.64
N ALA A 57 8.43 0.19 -1.87
CA ALA A 57 9.25 0.00 -3.07
C ALA A 57 8.40 0.10 -4.36
N GLY A 58 7.26 -0.59 -4.40
CA GLY A 58 6.34 -0.53 -5.52
C GLY A 58 5.79 0.88 -5.74
N PHE A 59 5.36 1.54 -4.67
CA PHE A 59 4.88 2.92 -4.72
C PHE A 59 5.91 3.89 -5.30
N LEU A 60 7.15 3.85 -4.81
CA LEU A 60 8.25 4.68 -5.30
C LEU A 60 8.49 4.45 -6.79
N VAL A 61 8.51 3.19 -7.23
CA VAL A 61 8.72 2.85 -8.64
C VAL A 61 7.57 3.36 -9.49
N GLY A 62 6.33 3.19 -9.07
CA GLY A 62 5.16 3.75 -9.76
C GLY A 62 5.24 5.28 -9.91
N TYR A 63 5.62 5.96 -8.83
CA TYR A 63 5.73 7.40 -8.78
C TYR A 63 6.87 7.95 -9.64
N LEU A 64 8.06 7.33 -9.58
CA LEU A 64 9.27 7.79 -10.28
C LEU A 64 9.29 7.45 -11.76
N TYR A 65 8.58 6.38 -12.17
CA TYR A 65 8.45 5.96 -13.57
C TYR A 65 7.21 6.51 -14.27
N TYR A 66 6.42 7.35 -13.60
CA TYR A 66 5.31 8.04 -14.25
C TYR A 66 5.83 8.92 -15.41
N GLY A 67 5.20 8.80 -16.58
CA GLY A 67 5.55 9.56 -17.79
C GLY A 67 6.87 9.17 -18.46
N ARG A 68 7.59 8.15 -17.97
CA ARG A 68 8.82 7.66 -18.61
C ARG A 68 8.50 6.75 -19.81
N PRO A 69 9.39 6.70 -20.83
CA PRO A 69 9.21 5.81 -21.99
C PRO A 69 9.23 4.32 -21.61
N THR A 70 9.92 3.98 -20.52
CA THR A 70 9.97 2.62 -20.00
C THR A 70 8.63 2.21 -19.39
N SER A 71 8.08 1.06 -19.80
CA SER A 71 6.79 0.62 -19.26
C SER A 71 6.84 0.36 -17.75
N ARG A 72 5.91 0.99 -17.01
CA ARG A 72 5.66 0.77 -15.56
C ARG A 72 5.57 -0.71 -15.21
N ARG A 73 4.93 -1.51 -16.08
CA ARG A 73 4.76 -2.96 -15.88
C ARG A 73 6.11 -3.67 -15.81
N ARG A 74 7.08 -3.28 -16.64
CA ARG A 74 8.43 -3.87 -16.63
C ARG A 74 9.23 -3.42 -15.41
N ALA A 75 9.18 -2.14 -15.06
CA ALA A 75 9.85 -1.59 -13.88
C ALA A 75 9.36 -2.24 -12.57
N SER A 76 8.05 -2.24 -12.34
CA SER A 76 7.44 -2.85 -11.14
C SER A 76 7.70 -4.36 -11.03
N THR A 77 7.70 -5.08 -12.16
CA THR A 77 8.03 -6.52 -12.15
C THR A 77 9.48 -6.76 -11.72
N ARG A 78 10.43 -5.98 -12.24
CA ARG A 78 11.83 -6.11 -11.84
C ARG A 78 12.06 -5.75 -10.37
N THR A 79 11.41 -4.69 -9.89
CA THR A 79 11.46 -4.34 -8.47
C THR A 79 10.91 -5.47 -7.61
N GLY A 80 9.77 -6.06 -7.98
CA GLY A 80 9.18 -7.18 -7.24
C GLY A 80 10.07 -8.42 -7.23
N LEU A 81 10.69 -8.76 -8.37
CA LEU A 81 11.65 -9.86 -8.46
C LEU A 81 12.89 -9.61 -7.59
N ALA A 82 13.48 -8.42 -7.66
CA ALA A 82 14.63 -8.06 -6.83
C ALA A 82 14.27 -8.04 -5.32
N ALA A 83 13.09 -7.52 -4.96
CA ALA A 83 12.64 -7.48 -3.58
C ALA A 83 12.34 -8.87 -3.01
N SER A 84 11.87 -9.81 -3.86
CA SER A 84 11.57 -11.18 -3.45
C SER A 84 12.80 -11.95 -2.92
N ILE A 85 14.02 -11.50 -3.25
CA ILE A 85 15.27 -12.07 -2.70
C ILE A 85 15.22 -12.05 -1.16
N GLY A 86 14.75 -10.95 -0.55
CA GLY A 86 14.65 -10.85 0.90
C GLY A 86 13.68 -11.86 1.50
N VAL A 87 12.55 -12.11 0.84
CA VAL A 87 11.55 -13.12 1.26
C VAL A 87 12.13 -14.52 1.15
N VAL A 88 12.80 -14.83 0.06
CA VAL A 88 13.42 -16.15 -0.15
C VAL A 88 14.50 -16.40 0.91
N VAL A 89 15.32 -15.41 1.25
CA VAL A 89 16.33 -15.53 2.31
C VAL A 89 15.68 -15.83 3.67
N VAL A 90 14.65 -15.07 4.06
CA VAL A 90 13.93 -15.27 5.34
C VAL A 90 13.25 -16.64 5.37
N TYR A 91 12.61 -17.04 4.26
CA TYR A 91 11.95 -18.33 4.14
C TYR A 91 12.95 -19.49 4.28
N LEU A 92 14.08 -19.43 3.58
CA LEU A 92 15.13 -20.46 3.66
C LEU A 92 15.75 -20.54 5.07
N ALA A 93 15.96 -19.40 5.74
CA ALA A 93 16.43 -19.37 7.12
C ALA A 93 15.42 -20.04 8.07
N THR A 94 14.13 -19.72 7.93
CA THR A 94 13.05 -20.32 8.74
C THR A 94 12.92 -21.82 8.47
N MET A 95 13.03 -22.23 7.21
CA MET A 95 13.03 -23.64 6.81
C MET A 95 14.19 -24.39 7.45
N PHE A 96 15.40 -23.82 7.44
CA PHE A 96 16.58 -24.44 8.05
C PHE A 96 16.37 -24.65 9.56
N SER A 97 15.87 -23.65 10.29
CA SER A 97 15.51 -23.78 11.71
C SER A 97 14.42 -24.83 11.94
N THR A 98 13.43 -24.93 11.04
CA THR A 98 12.35 -25.94 11.17
C THR A 98 12.90 -27.36 10.98
N LEU A 99 13.81 -27.57 10.04
CA LEU A 99 14.37 -28.88 9.72
C LEU A 99 15.18 -29.47 10.89
N THR A 100 15.84 -28.63 11.70
CA THR A 100 16.65 -29.08 12.84
C THR A 100 15.86 -29.66 14.00
N VAL A 101 14.55 -29.39 14.08
CA VAL A 101 13.66 -29.80 15.18
C VAL A 101 12.51 -30.70 14.72
N SER A 102 12.40 -31.00 13.42
CA SER A 102 11.24 -31.70 12.84
C SER A 102 11.46 -33.21 12.61
N SER A 103 10.36 -33.98 12.60
CA SER A 103 10.38 -35.40 12.21
C SER A 103 10.75 -35.58 10.73
N LEU A 104 11.35 -36.72 10.36
CA LEU A 104 11.77 -37.03 8.98
C LEU A 104 10.64 -36.86 7.95
N ARG A 105 9.39 -37.21 8.33
CA ARG A 105 8.22 -37.06 7.47
C ARG A 105 7.91 -35.59 7.19
N THR A 106 7.94 -34.76 8.22
CA THR A 106 7.74 -33.31 8.12
C THR A 106 8.86 -32.66 7.28
N ALA A 107 10.11 -33.09 7.49
CA ALA A 107 11.26 -32.61 6.71
C ALA A 107 11.10 -32.88 5.21
N LEU A 108 10.70 -34.10 4.83
CA LEU A 108 10.47 -34.46 3.42
C LEU A 108 9.36 -33.62 2.78
N PHE A 109 8.23 -33.43 3.45
CA PHE A 109 7.14 -32.58 2.94
C PHE A 109 7.58 -31.12 2.77
N THR A 110 8.32 -30.57 3.75
CA THR A 110 8.84 -29.20 3.67
C THR A 110 9.81 -29.03 2.50
N VAL A 111 10.74 -29.95 2.30
CA VAL A 111 11.72 -29.88 1.20
C VAL A 111 11.04 -29.91 -0.17
N VAL A 112 10.06 -30.81 -0.35
CA VAL A 112 9.32 -30.93 -1.63
C VAL A 112 8.39 -29.72 -1.85
N GLY A 113 7.78 -29.19 -0.79
CA GLY A 113 6.87 -28.03 -0.86
C GLY A 113 7.59 -26.70 -1.08
N THR A 114 8.83 -26.56 -0.62
CA THR A 114 9.63 -25.33 -0.71
C THR A 114 9.73 -24.71 -2.10
N PRO A 115 10.05 -25.42 -3.20
CA PRO A 115 10.10 -24.79 -4.53
C PRO A 115 8.75 -24.18 -4.93
N ILE A 116 7.63 -24.84 -4.60
CA ILE A 116 6.28 -24.34 -4.88
C ILE A 116 6.00 -23.10 -4.02
N ALA A 117 6.33 -23.15 -2.73
CA ALA A 117 6.17 -22.04 -1.80
C ALA A 117 6.99 -20.81 -2.22
N ILE A 118 8.23 -21.00 -2.67
CA ILE A 118 9.09 -19.93 -3.19
C ILE A 118 8.46 -19.28 -4.43
N VAL A 119 8.02 -20.08 -5.41
CA VAL A 119 7.41 -19.55 -6.64
C VAL A 119 6.15 -18.76 -6.31
N LEU A 120 5.28 -19.27 -5.43
CA LEU A 120 4.08 -18.58 -4.98
C LEU A 120 4.42 -17.29 -4.22
N GLY A 121 5.38 -17.34 -3.29
CA GLY A 121 5.82 -16.18 -2.53
C GLY A 121 6.37 -15.07 -3.43
N VAL A 122 7.22 -15.42 -4.40
CA VAL A 122 7.74 -14.47 -5.39
C VAL A 122 6.59 -13.87 -6.23
N ALA A 123 5.65 -14.69 -6.69
CA ALA A 123 4.51 -14.22 -7.48
C ALA A 123 3.63 -13.23 -6.68
N ILE A 124 3.39 -13.54 -5.40
CA ILE A 124 2.63 -12.68 -4.47
C ILE A 124 3.36 -11.35 -4.25
N VAL A 125 4.67 -11.35 -3.99
CA VAL A 125 5.47 -10.13 -3.82
C VAL A 125 5.39 -9.26 -5.08
N VAL A 126 5.58 -9.86 -6.25
CA VAL A 126 5.49 -9.14 -7.53
C VAL A 126 4.09 -8.54 -7.74
N LEU A 127 3.04 -9.27 -7.36
CA LEU A 127 1.67 -8.77 -7.44
C LEU A 127 1.47 -7.54 -6.55
N PHE A 128 1.88 -7.60 -5.28
CA PHE A 128 1.78 -6.47 -4.35
C PHE A 128 2.58 -5.26 -4.83
N VAL A 129 3.82 -5.46 -5.29
CA VAL A 129 4.64 -4.38 -5.85
C VAL A 129 3.99 -3.75 -7.08
N ARG A 130 3.36 -4.54 -7.95
CA ARG A 130 2.62 -4.02 -9.11
C ARG A 130 1.40 -3.21 -8.72
N VAL A 131 0.63 -3.67 -7.74
CA VAL A 131 -0.54 -2.93 -7.23
C VAL A 131 -0.10 -1.62 -6.60
N ALA A 132 0.95 -1.64 -5.76
CA ALA A 132 1.51 -0.43 -5.17
C ALA A 132 2.07 0.54 -6.24
N ALA A 133 2.74 0.03 -7.26
CA ALA A 133 3.21 0.83 -8.39
C ALA A 133 2.07 1.44 -9.21
N PHE A 134 0.95 0.74 -9.36
CA PHE A 134 -0.25 1.31 -9.97
C PHE A 134 -0.76 2.51 -9.17
N ILE A 135 -0.79 2.41 -7.83
CA ILE A 135 -1.21 3.52 -6.96
C ILE A 135 -0.23 4.70 -7.08
N GLY A 136 1.08 4.44 -7.01
CA GLY A 136 2.11 5.48 -7.12
C GLY A 136 2.05 6.26 -8.45
N ASP A 137 1.82 5.54 -9.55
CA ASP A 137 1.62 6.12 -10.89
C ASP A 137 0.39 7.03 -10.96
N ARG A 138 -0.73 6.60 -10.35
CA ARG A 138 -1.96 7.39 -10.29
C ARG A 138 -1.77 8.68 -9.48
N LEU A 139 -0.97 8.64 -8.42
CA LEU A 139 -0.64 9.82 -7.63
C LEU A 139 0.27 10.79 -8.35
N ALA A 140 1.26 10.28 -9.09
CA ALA A 140 2.11 11.10 -9.95
C ALA A 140 1.28 11.78 -11.06
N ALA A 141 0.27 11.10 -11.61
CA ALA A 141 -0.64 11.69 -12.57
C ALA A 141 -1.41 12.89 -12.02
N VAL A 142 -2.00 12.76 -10.84
CA VAL A 142 -2.73 13.88 -10.22
C VAL A 142 -1.80 15.05 -9.90
N ARG A 143 -0.55 14.75 -9.50
CA ARG A 143 0.46 15.79 -9.29
C ARG A 143 0.72 16.58 -10.58
N SER A 144 0.86 15.90 -11.73
CA SER A 144 1.06 16.57 -13.02
C SER A 144 -0.15 17.42 -13.44
N TRP A 145 -1.37 16.92 -13.22
CA TRP A 145 -2.60 17.66 -13.50
C TRP A 145 -2.70 18.96 -12.70
N ARG A 146 -2.33 18.88 -11.41
CA ARG A 146 -2.32 20.05 -10.52
C ARG A 146 -1.29 21.09 -10.94
N THR A 147 -0.10 20.68 -11.39
CA THR A 147 0.91 21.64 -11.86
C THR A 147 0.45 22.35 -13.12
N GLU A 148 -0.16 21.61 -14.06
CA GLU A 148 -0.67 22.17 -15.31
C GLU A 148 -1.79 23.20 -15.08
N VAL A 149 -2.73 22.91 -14.17
CA VAL A 149 -3.80 23.85 -13.79
C VAL A 149 -3.26 25.10 -13.09
N LYS A 150 -2.20 24.97 -12.28
CA LYS A 150 -1.59 26.14 -11.62
C LYS A 150 -0.98 27.11 -12.62
N ASP A 151 -0.49 26.61 -13.74
CA ASP A 151 0.16 27.40 -14.79
C ASP A 151 -0.85 27.95 -15.82
N THR A 152 -2.09 27.45 -15.83
CA THR A 152 -3.16 27.86 -16.75
C THR A 152 -4.33 28.53 -16.00
N THR A 153 -4.42 29.86 -16.04
CA THR A 153 -5.64 30.60 -15.67
C THR A 153 -6.70 30.42 -16.76
N ASN A 154 -7.40 29.28 -16.76
CA ASN A 154 -8.44 28.99 -17.75
C ASN A 154 -9.76 29.67 -17.39
N GLU A 155 -10.28 30.47 -18.33
CA GLU A 155 -11.57 31.18 -18.23
C GLU A 155 -12.78 30.29 -18.58
N ASP A 156 -12.58 29.08 -19.13
CA ASP A 156 -13.64 28.19 -19.65
C ASP A 156 -14.19 27.18 -18.62
N TRP A 157 -14.08 27.50 -17.32
CA TRP A 157 -14.61 26.64 -16.25
C TRP A 157 -16.14 26.64 -16.22
N ARG A 158 -16.78 25.49 -16.48
CA ARG A 158 -18.25 25.36 -16.55
C ARG A 158 -18.95 24.96 -15.25
N GLY A 159 -18.25 24.99 -14.11
CA GLY A 159 -18.82 24.59 -12.82
C GLY A 159 -18.98 23.08 -12.62
N THR A 160 -19.26 22.69 -11.38
CA THR A 160 -19.10 21.31 -10.84
C THR A 160 -20.36 20.46 -10.77
N SER A 161 -21.46 20.85 -11.43
CA SER A 161 -22.81 20.38 -11.08
C SER A 161 -23.09 18.86 -11.17
N GLY A 162 -22.12 18.02 -11.58
CA GLY A 162 -22.30 16.58 -11.76
C GLY A 162 -21.39 15.60 -10.99
N SER A 163 -20.39 16.02 -10.20
CA SER A 163 -19.50 15.02 -9.54
C SER A 163 -20.19 14.32 -8.37
N LYS A 164 -20.35 12.98 -8.47
CA LYS A 164 -20.99 12.13 -7.45
C LYS A 164 -20.00 11.58 -6.40
N TRP A 165 -18.70 11.73 -6.63
CA TRP A 165 -17.64 11.12 -5.82
C TRP A 165 -17.50 11.65 -4.38
N PRO A 166 -17.73 12.95 -4.09
CA PRO A 166 -17.63 13.47 -2.72
C PRO A 166 -18.57 12.79 -1.72
N LYS A 167 -19.69 12.24 -2.18
CA LYS A 167 -20.65 11.52 -1.33
C LYS A 167 -20.01 10.35 -0.57
N TYR A 168 -19.06 9.65 -1.19
CA TYR A 168 -18.33 8.57 -0.53
C TYR A 168 -17.34 9.08 0.53
N VAL A 169 -16.79 10.28 0.31
CA VAL A 169 -15.95 10.94 1.31
C VAL A 169 -16.78 11.36 2.52
N VAL A 170 -17.97 11.93 2.27
CA VAL A 170 -18.94 12.27 3.32
C VAL A 170 -19.35 11.03 4.12
N LEU A 171 -19.68 9.92 3.43
CA LEU A 171 -20.01 8.65 4.08
C LEU A 171 -18.90 8.21 5.05
N TYR A 172 -17.65 8.22 4.61
CA TYR A 172 -16.52 7.83 5.45
C TYR A 172 -16.36 8.74 6.67
N VAL A 173 -16.48 10.05 6.50
CA VAL A 173 -16.37 11.04 7.58
C VAL A 173 -17.42 10.80 8.67
N PHE A 174 -18.61 10.31 8.32
CA PHE A 174 -19.66 9.94 9.29
C PHE A 174 -19.48 8.56 9.91
N VAL A 175 -19.01 7.56 9.15
CA VAL A 175 -18.87 6.18 9.63
C VAL A 175 -17.75 6.06 10.67
N VAL A 176 -16.64 6.78 10.53
CA VAL A 176 -15.50 6.66 11.45
C VAL A 176 -15.84 7.07 12.88
N PRO A 177 -16.46 8.23 13.17
CA PRO A 177 -16.86 8.60 14.53
C PRO A 177 -17.82 7.59 15.18
N VAL A 178 -18.76 7.03 14.42
CA VAL A 178 -19.68 6.00 14.91
C VAL A 178 -18.90 4.75 15.33
N THR A 179 -17.94 4.35 14.50
CA THR A 179 -17.08 3.19 14.77
C THR A 179 -16.18 3.42 15.97
N ALA A 180 -15.54 4.59 16.05
CA ALA A 180 -14.72 4.97 17.19
C ALA A 180 -15.55 5.02 18.49
N GLY A 181 -16.72 5.67 18.46
CA GLY A 181 -17.62 5.74 19.62
C GLY A 181 -18.07 4.36 20.10
N TYR A 182 -18.34 3.43 19.17
CA TYR A 182 -18.72 2.07 19.51
C TYR A 182 -17.59 1.31 20.24
N PHE A 183 -16.38 1.32 19.69
CA PHE A 183 -15.25 0.58 20.26
C PHE A 183 -14.70 1.20 21.55
N PHE A 184 -14.55 2.53 21.58
CA PHE A 184 -13.93 3.22 22.72
C PHE A 184 -14.91 3.61 23.81
N GLY A 185 -16.15 3.97 23.45
CA GLY A 185 -17.17 4.42 24.39
C GLY A 185 -17.98 3.28 24.99
N LEU A 186 -18.51 2.38 24.15
CA LEU A 186 -19.43 1.33 24.60
C LEU A 186 -18.74 0.04 25.06
N ARG A 187 -17.48 -0.19 24.65
CA ARG A 187 -16.64 -1.35 25.02
C ARG A 187 -17.44 -2.66 25.01
N PRO A 188 -17.80 -3.21 23.82
CA PRO A 188 -18.70 -4.33 23.70
C PRO A 188 -18.20 -5.57 24.45
N GLN A 189 -18.97 -6.06 25.43
CA GLN A 189 -18.65 -7.26 26.22
C GLN A 189 -19.50 -8.48 25.83
N SER A 190 -20.61 -8.28 25.10
CA SER A 190 -21.49 -9.37 24.66
C SER A 190 -21.07 -9.91 23.29
N GLY A 191 -21.32 -11.20 23.04
CA GLY A 191 -21.00 -11.82 21.74
C GLY A 191 -21.68 -11.13 20.55
N VAL A 192 -22.94 -10.70 20.71
CA VAL A 192 -23.66 -9.91 19.71
C VAL A 192 -23.00 -8.54 19.49
N GLY A 193 -22.54 -7.90 20.57
CA GLY A 193 -21.81 -6.64 20.49
C GLY A 193 -20.48 -6.77 19.77
N ILE A 194 -19.75 -7.86 19.99
CA ILE A 194 -18.51 -8.15 19.27
C ILE A 194 -18.80 -8.33 17.77
N LEU A 195 -19.82 -9.12 17.41
CA LEU A 195 -20.20 -9.35 16.01
C LEU A 195 -20.57 -8.04 15.28
N PHE A 196 -21.34 -7.19 15.94
CA PHE A 196 -21.69 -5.86 15.43
C PHE A 196 -20.45 -4.97 15.26
N GLY A 197 -19.51 -5.02 16.22
CA GLY A 197 -18.23 -4.30 16.12
C GLY A 197 -17.40 -4.74 14.92
N VAL A 198 -17.30 -6.05 14.67
CA VAL A 198 -16.60 -6.60 13.50
C VAL A 198 -17.24 -6.12 12.19
N LEU A 199 -18.57 -6.15 12.10
CA LEU A 199 -19.29 -5.64 10.93
C LEU A 199 -19.03 -4.14 10.72
N LEU A 200 -19.04 -3.36 11.80
CA LEU A 200 -18.81 -1.92 11.77
C LEU A 200 -17.38 -1.57 11.30
N LEU A 201 -16.37 -2.33 11.75
CA LEU A 201 -15.00 -2.21 11.24
C LEU A 201 -14.92 -2.54 9.75
N LEU A 202 -15.58 -3.61 9.32
CA LEU A 202 -15.58 -4.01 7.92
C LEU A 202 -16.20 -2.93 7.03
N VAL A 203 -17.34 -2.36 7.44
CA VAL A 203 -17.98 -1.22 6.77
C VAL A 203 -17.04 -0.01 6.71
N THR A 204 -16.34 0.29 7.81
CA THR A 204 -15.38 1.40 7.86
C THR A 204 -14.21 1.18 6.90
N TYR A 205 -13.70 -0.04 6.80
CA TYR A 205 -12.61 -0.39 5.91
C TYR A 205 -13.01 -0.26 4.44
N ILE A 206 -14.20 -0.76 4.09
CA ILE A 206 -14.77 -0.57 2.74
C ILE A 206 -14.95 0.92 2.43
N ALA A 207 -15.48 1.70 3.38
CA ALA A 207 -15.64 3.13 3.22
C ALA A 207 -14.28 3.85 3.04
N ALA A 208 -13.22 3.42 3.72
CA ALA A 208 -11.87 3.95 3.52
C ALA A 208 -11.36 3.70 2.09
N ILE A 209 -11.54 2.48 1.57
CA ILE A 209 -11.16 2.15 0.18
C ILE A 209 -11.95 3.02 -0.81
N LEU A 210 -13.27 3.13 -0.61
CA LEU A 210 -14.12 3.97 -1.45
C LEU A 210 -13.72 5.45 -1.39
N LEU A 211 -13.32 5.95 -0.23
CA LEU A 211 -12.78 7.30 -0.07
C LEU A 211 -11.54 7.52 -0.94
N LEU A 212 -10.55 6.62 -0.91
CA LEU A 212 -9.34 6.77 -1.71
C LEU A 212 -9.65 6.80 -3.21
N VAL A 213 -10.55 5.92 -3.66
CA VAL A 213 -11.02 5.87 -5.05
C VAL A 213 -11.78 7.14 -5.41
N ALA A 214 -12.65 7.62 -4.53
CA ALA A 214 -13.47 8.81 -4.74
C ALA A 214 -12.62 10.07 -4.86
N VAL A 215 -11.63 10.25 -3.99
CA VAL A 215 -10.70 11.40 -4.05
C VAL A 215 -9.94 11.41 -5.38
N TYR A 216 -9.44 10.25 -5.85
CA TYR A 216 -8.78 10.15 -7.14
C TYR A 216 -9.73 10.44 -8.31
N LYS A 217 -10.94 9.86 -8.29
CA LYS A 217 -11.92 10.02 -9.36
C LYS A 217 -12.46 11.45 -9.45
N ASP A 218 -12.70 12.10 -8.31
CA ASP A 218 -13.07 13.53 -8.27
C ASP A 218 -11.93 14.38 -8.82
N ALA A 219 -10.68 14.11 -8.43
CA ALA A 219 -9.51 14.83 -8.96
C ALA A 219 -9.40 14.73 -10.49
N LYS A 220 -9.61 13.52 -11.01
CA LYS A 220 -9.59 13.26 -12.45
C LYS A 220 -10.72 14.03 -13.16
N GLN A 221 -11.93 13.95 -12.64
CA GLN A 221 -13.09 14.62 -13.23
C GLN A 221 -12.96 16.15 -13.19
N LEU A 222 -12.39 16.70 -12.11
CA LEU A 222 -12.11 18.13 -12.00
C LEU A 222 -11.07 18.57 -13.04
N TYR A 223 -10.01 17.79 -13.24
CA TYR A 223 -9.02 18.07 -14.28
C TYR A 223 -9.63 18.00 -15.70
N GLU A 224 -10.38 16.94 -16.02
CA GLU A 224 -11.06 16.79 -17.33
C GLU A 224 -12.05 17.93 -17.62
N ASN A 225 -12.65 18.52 -16.58
CA ASN A 225 -13.56 19.64 -16.70
C ASN A 225 -12.86 21.02 -16.68
N ASN A 226 -11.53 21.08 -16.72
CA ASN A 226 -10.74 22.31 -16.62
C ASN A 226 -11.00 23.11 -15.33
N SER A 227 -11.18 22.41 -14.21
CA SER A 227 -11.35 23.05 -12.90
C SER A 227 -10.11 23.88 -12.53
N PRO A 228 -10.28 25.09 -11.98
CA PRO A 228 -9.17 25.88 -11.46
C PRO A 228 -8.54 25.26 -10.21
N TRP A 229 -9.16 24.21 -9.65
CA TRP A 229 -8.66 23.47 -8.50
C TRP A 229 -8.67 21.96 -8.76
N VAL A 230 -7.51 21.33 -8.51
CA VAL A 230 -7.33 19.87 -8.48
C VAL A 230 -6.78 19.49 -7.10
N PRO A 231 -7.40 18.55 -6.37
CA PRO A 231 -7.00 18.20 -5.00
C PRO A 231 -5.58 17.64 -4.91
N ASN A 232 -4.93 17.83 -3.76
CA ASN A 232 -3.62 17.26 -3.49
C ASN A 232 -3.77 15.80 -3.07
N VAL A 233 -3.96 14.91 -4.05
CA VAL A 233 -4.21 13.49 -3.77
C VAL A 233 -3.01 12.85 -3.03
N VAL A 234 -1.78 13.35 -3.22
CA VAL A 234 -0.62 12.91 -2.44
C VAL A 234 -0.80 13.23 -0.95
N ALA A 235 -1.31 14.41 -0.60
CA ALA A 235 -1.59 14.74 0.81
C ALA A 235 -2.75 13.90 1.36
N TYR A 236 -3.83 13.73 0.60
CA TYR A 236 -5.04 13.07 1.11
C TYR A 236 -4.97 11.54 1.13
N VAL A 237 -4.21 10.92 0.22
CA VAL A 237 -4.04 9.46 0.12
C VAL A 237 -2.69 9.02 0.68
N GLY A 238 -1.63 9.79 0.43
CA GLY A 238 -0.29 9.47 0.90
C GLY A 238 -0.13 9.62 2.41
N ALA A 239 -0.70 10.67 3.03
CA ALA A 239 -0.55 10.89 4.47
C ALA A 239 -1.17 9.75 5.31
N PRO A 240 -2.38 9.24 5.02
CA PRO A 240 -2.91 8.10 5.76
C PRO A 240 -2.09 6.82 5.56
N VAL A 241 -1.64 6.53 4.34
CA VAL A 241 -0.79 5.36 4.08
C VAL A 241 0.55 5.48 4.82
N ALA A 242 1.14 6.67 4.86
CA ALA A 242 2.35 6.92 5.65
C ALA A 242 2.09 6.73 7.16
N ALA A 243 0.95 7.21 7.67
CA ALA A 243 0.56 7.03 9.07
C ALA A 243 0.32 5.55 9.44
N PHE A 244 -0.27 4.75 8.54
CA PHE A 244 -0.37 3.31 8.71
C PHE A 244 1.01 2.68 8.85
N MET A 245 1.92 2.97 7.91
CA MET A 245 3.27 2.40 7.92
C MET A 245 4.05 2.80 9.18
N LEU A 246 4.01 4.08 9.56
CA LEU A 246 4.66 4.57 10.77
C LEU A 246 4.07 3.93 12.03
N GLY A 247 2.74 3.81 12.11
CA GLY A 247 2.06 3.13 13.21
C GLY A 247 2.46 1.65 13.30
N TYR A 248 2.53 0.96 12.17
CA TYR A 248 2.94 -0.44 12.10
C TYR A 248 4.38 -0.64 12.58
N TYR A 249 5.34 0.14 12.07
CA TYR A 249 6.72 0.04 12.51
C TYR A 249 6.90 0.46 13.97
N ALA A 250 6.18 1.48 14.45
CA ALA A 250 6.19 1.86 15.85
C ALA A 250 5.66 0.74 16.75
N ALA A 251 4.56 0.08 16.37
CA ALA A 251 4.01 -1.04 17.12
C ALA A 251 4.99 -2.23 17.17
N VAL A 252 5.58 -2.59 16.02
CA VAL A 252 6.55 -3.68 15.91
C VAL A 252 7.80 -3.41 16.74
N LEU A 253 8.37 -2.20 16.67
CA LEU A 253 9.59 -1.84 17.38
C LEU A 253 9.39 -1.74 18.89
N ASN A 254 8.21 -1.31 19.33
CA ASN A 254 7.90 -1.17 20.77
C ASN A 254 7.17 -2.38 21.35
N ALA A 255 6.95 -3.45 20.56
CA ALA A 255 6.18 -4.63 20.95
C ALA A 255 4.82 -4.29 21.58
N TRP A 256 4.10 -3.34 20.98
CA TRP A 256 2.76 -2.97 21.44
C TRP A 256 1.72 -4.00 20.98
N ASP A 257 0.88 -4.46 21.91
CA ASP A 257 -0.24 -5.36 21.61
C ASP A 257 -1.50 -4.61 21.09
N ALA A 258 -1.42 -3.29 20.95
CA ALA A 258 -2.51 -2.46 20.45
C ALA A 258 -2.45 -2.35 18.91
N PRO A 259 -3.61 -2.26 18.22
CA PRO A 259 -3.67 -2.13 16.75
C PRO A 259 -3.34 -0.70 16.28
N VAL A 260 -2.14 -0.22 16.60
CA VAL A 260 -1.72 1.17 16.43
C VAL A 260 -1.70 1.58 14.95
N GLU A 261 -1.29 0.69 14.05
CA GLU A 261 -1.32 0.92 12.59
C GLU A 261 -2.73 1.18 12.06
N THR A 262 -3.71 0.43 12.57
CA THR A 262 -5.10 0.55 12.13
C THR A 262 -5.70 1.86 12.65
N LEU A 263 -5.42 2.20 13.92
CA LEU A 263 -5.91 3.43 14.53
C LEU A 263 -5.25 4.69 13.94
N SER A 264 -3.93 4.66 13.68
CA SER A 264 -3.23 5.77 13.05
C SER A 264 -3.72 6.01 11.62
N PHE A 265 -3.95 4.93 10.85
CA PHE A 265 -4.52 5.01 9.51
C PHE A 265 -5.91 5.62 9.52
N LEU A 266 -6.82 5.12 10.36
CA LEU A 266 -8.20 5.60 10.42
C LEU A 266 -8.27 7.06 10.88
N GLY A 267 -7.49 7.42 11.90
CA GLY A 267 -7.45 8.81 12.40
C GLY A 267 -6.92 9.79 11.36
N VAL A 268 -5.81 9.46 10.68
CA VAL A 268 -5.23 10.32 9.65
C VAL A 268 -6.08 10.35 8.38
N CYS A 269 -6.69 9.22 7.97
CA CYS A 269 -7.68 9.18 6.89
C CYS A 269 -8.85 10.11 7.19
N TRP A 270 -9.38 10.09 8.41
CA TRP A 270 -10.51 10.94 8.79
C TRP A 270 -10.17 12.43 8.76
N LEU A 271 -9.00 12.82 9.26
CA LEU A 271 -8.51 14.20 9.15
C LEU A 271 -8.34 14.60 7.68
N ALA A 272 -7.67 13.77 6.88
CA ALA A 272 -7.47 14.02 5.45
C ALA A 272 -8.79 14.18 4.70
N ALA A 273 -9.78 13.32 4.97
CA ALA A 273 -11.11 13.39 4.40
C ALA A 273 -11.83 14.70 4.75
N THR A 274 -11.76 15.10 6.03
CA THR A 274 -12.39 16.32 6.53
C THR A 274 -11.76 17.56 5.88
N PHE A 275 -10.43 17.63 5.84
CA PHE A 275 -9.72 18.73 5.17
C PHE A 275 -10.00 18.76 3.67
N TYR A 276 -10.10 17.61 3.00
CA TYR A 276 -10.47 17.54 1.60
C TYR A 276 -11.87 18.13 1.34
N LEU A 277 -12.87 17.79 2.16
CA LEU A 277 -14.22 18.34 2.02
C LEU A 277 -14.25 19.85 2.25
N LEU A 278 -13.50 20.34 3.24
CA LEU A 278 -13.39 21.78 3.53
C LEU A 278 -12.70 22.54 2.38
N ASP A 279 -11.59 22.02 1.87
CA ASP A 279 -10.85 22.65 0.76
C ASP A 279 -11.71 22.65 -0.52
N ARG A 280 -12.34 21.52 -0.83
CA ARG A 280 -13.26 21.40 -1.97
C ARG A 280 -14.42 22.38 -1.88
N LYS A 281 -15.05 22.52 -0.72
CA LYS A 281 -16.15 23.48 -0.52
C LYS A 281 -15.70 24.91 -0.77
N ARG A 282 -14.50 25.28 -0.31
CA ARG A 282 -13.94 26.62 -0.49
C ARG A 282 -13.57 26.90 -1.95
N SER A 283 -12.95 25.94 -2.62
CA SER A 283 -12.44 26.13 -3.98
C SER A 283 -13.51 25.96 -5.06
N VAL A 284 -14.53 25.14 -4.80
CA VAL A 284 -15.45 24.65 -5.84
C VAL A 284 -16.94 24.80 -5.46
N GLY A 285 -17.25 25.27 -4.24
CA GLY A 285 -18.59 25.67 -3.81
C GLY A 285 -19.59 24.54 -3.49
N ALA A 286 -19.29 23.29 -3.85
CA ALA A 286 -20.19 22.14 -3.65
C ALA A 286 -19.56 21.03 -2.78
N VAL A 287 -20.41 20.32 -2.04
CA VAL A 287 -20.11 19.05 -1.33
C VAL A 287 -21.20 18.04 -1.66
#